data_AF-A0A2U1B3J6-F1
#
_entry.id   AF-A0A2U1B3J6-F1
#
_cell.length_a   1.000
_cell.length_b   1.000
_cell.length_c   1.000
_cell.angle_alpha   90.00
_cell.angle_beta   90.00
_cell.angle_gamma   90.00
#
_symmetry.space_group_name_H-M   'P 1'
#
loop_
_entity.id
_entity.type
_entity.pdbx_description
1 polymer ?
#
loop_
_entity_poly.entity_id
_entity_poly.type
_entity_poly.pdbx_seq_one_letter_code
_entity_poly.pdbx_strand_id
1 'polypeptide(L)'
;MIYRYILEPLPDAEFEKKRSKVAHCPCGKSNKDGKFAPYVGFEDRGHCHSCGVTFQAAHMCPECHQPNSFSRYIDTENADAYLADVVGKCLACTYHHTPKEYLVTGEQEQASPVKPKPKPIPAPARNITPAASYVPTDVFKGSLQAYQANHFTGFLQHLFGPDLTALLIARYFIGTSKHWPGATVFYQIDSEGGIRSGKIMLYHADTGKRVKDPVKGAGFVTWLHSALKLKDYQLSQCFFGEHLLKTEPRKPVGIVESEKTAIIASAYLPEFVWLATGGKGMLKEQKCHVLKGREVVLYPDLNAHEEWSRLASELSSVTSFTVSELLNSKAGEAERIAGLDLADYLIALNAEGIKPETKAQQQEEEPEFYHCTFEELTAILGHERAARKAEHYQQLSDRFQACKTYVLHTSNLLTTYRQSLNN
;
A
#
# COMPACT_ATOMS: atom_id res chain seq x y z
N MET A 1 -6.01 -10.09 -18.90
CA MET A 1 -7.37 -10.49 -18.51
C MET A 1 -8.28 -9.34 -18.88
N ILE A 2 -9.16 -9.58 -19.85
CA ILE A 2 -10.21 -8.61 -20.17
C ILE A 2 -11.28 -8.84 -19.10
N TYR A 3 -11.52 -7.85 -18.24
CA TYR A 3 -12.64 -7.92 -17.30
C TYR A 3 -13.90 -8.03 -18.15
N ARG A 4 -14.72 -9.08 -17.93
CA ARG A 4 -15.94 -9.29 -18.73
C ARG A 4 -16.78 -8.02 -18.83
N TYR A 5 -16.97 -7.32 -17.72
CA TYR A 5 -17.65 -6.02 -17.70
C TYR A 5 -16.65 -4.89 -17.46
N ILE A 6 -16.46 -4.02 -18.44
CA ILE A 6 -15.64 -2.80 -18.32
C ILE A 6 -16.55 -1.58 -18.28
N LEU A 7 -16.17 -0.58 -17.48
CA LEU A 7 -16.84 0.71 -17.57
C LEU A 7 -16.48 1.33 -18.92
N GLU A 8 -17.49 1.82 -19.64
CA GLU A 8 -17.31 2.51 -20.92
C GLU A 8 -16.20 3.57 -20.79
N PRO A 9 -15.09 3.43 -21.54
CA PRO A 9 -13.93 4.29 -21.38
C PRO A 9 -14.30 5.74 -21.61
N LEU A 10 -13.86 6.64 -20.74
CA LEU A 10 -13.97 8.07 -21.00
C LEU A 10 -12.94 8.49 -22.05
N PRO A 11 -13.25 9.51 -22.87
CA PRO A 11 -12.30 10.03 -23.82
C PRO A 11 -11.10 10.67 -23.09
N ASP A 12 -9.90 10.48 -23.65
CA ASP A 12 -8.74 11.26 -23.25
C ASP A 12 -8.99 12.74 -23.56
N ALA A 13 -8.41 13.65 -22.77
CA ALA A 13 -8.56 15.10 -22.93
C ALA A 13 -7.80 15.67 -24.14
N GLU A 14 -7.77 14.94 -25.26
CA GLU A 14 -7.15 15.31 -26.52
C GLU A 14 -8.24 15.48 -27.59
N PHE A 15 -8.29 16.67 -28.20
CA PHE A 15 -9.26 16.98 -29.25
C PHE A 15 -8.73 16.60 -30.63
N GLU A 16 -9.63 16.10 -31.47
CA GLU A 16 -9.34 15.81 -32.87
C GLU A 16 -9.00 17.10 -33.63
N LYS A 17 -7.90 17.09 -34.38
CA LYS A 17 -7.44 18.26 -35.14
C LYS A 17 -8.39 18.57 -36.30
N LYS A 18 -8.99 17.54 -36.89
CA LYS A 18 -9.96 17.67 -37.99
C LYS A 18 -11.40 17.64 -37.50
N ARG A 19 -11.86 18.77 -36.96
CA ARG A 19 -13.21 18.93 -36.40
C ARG A 19 -14.36 18.67 -37.39
N SER A 20 -14.12 18.85 -38.69
CA SER A 20 -15.10 18.60 -39.75
C SER A 20 -15.39 17.12 -40.03
N LYS A 21 -14.70 16.19 -39.36
CA LYS A 21 -14.97 14.75 -39.44
C LYS A 21 -16.35 14.38 -38.88
N VAL A 22 -16.83 15.12 -37.89
CA VAL A 22 -18.17 14.93 -37.28
C VAL A 22 -19.15 15.88 -37.96
N ALA A 23 -20.20 15.34 -38.57
CA ALA A 23 -21.18 16.14 -39.33
C ALA A 23 -22.17 16.91 -38.43
N HIS A 24 -22.54 16.33 -37.29
CA HIS A 24 -23.52 16.89 -36.37
C HIS A 24 -23.00 16.81 -34.93
N CYS A 25 -23.20 17.88 -34.17
CA CYS A 25 -22.93 17.92 -32.74
C CYS A 25 -23.98 17.11 -31.96
N PRO A 26 -23.62 16.49 -30.83
CA PRO A 26 -24.57 15.85 -29.91
C PRO A 26 -25.73 16.76 -29.44
N CYS A 27 -25.57 18.09 -29.49
CA CYS A 27 -26.67 19.02 -29.22
C CYS A 27 -27.69 19.16 -30.37
N GLY A 28 -27.57 18.37 -31.45
CA GLY A 28 -28.46 18.35 -32.61
C GLY A 28 -28.15 19.39 -33.69
N LYS A 29 -27.12 20.24 -33.49
CA LYS A 29 -26.72 21.26 -34.48
C LYS A 29 -25.72 20.71 -35.50
N SER A 30 -25.78 21.21 -36.73
CA SER A 30 -24.75 20.95 -37.75
C SER A 30 -23.37 21.42 -37.28
N ASN A 31 -22.33 20.64 -37.58
CA ASN A 31 -20.93 20.96 -37.27
C ASN A 31 -20.13 21.39 -38.52
N LYS A 32 -20.80 21.85 -39.57
CA LYS A 32 -20.13 22.40 -40.77
C LYS A 32 -19.21 23.59 -40.46
N ASP A 33 -19.49 24.31 -39.38
CA ASP A 33 -18.70 25.44 -38.90
C ASP A 33 -17.55 25.03 -37.95
N GLY A 34 -17.40 23.74 -37.65
CA GLY A 34 -16.33 23.21 -36.79
C GLY A 34 -16.44 23.62 -35.32
N LYS A 35 -17.63 24.05 -34.86
CA LYS A 35 -17.85 24.47 -33.47
C LYS A 35 -17.90 23.32 -32.47
N PHE A 36 -18.11 22.09 -32.93
CA PHE A 36 -17.92 20.91 -32.11
C PHE A 36 -16.48 20.40 -32.27
N ALA A 37 -15.77 20.32 -31.16
CA ALA A 37 -14.44 19.76 -31.06
C ALA A 37 -14.56 18.35 -30.46
N PRO A 38 -14.62 17.29 -31.29
CA PRO A 38 -14.68 15.92 -30.80
C PRO A 38 -13.36 15.51 -30.15
N TYR A 39 -13.41 14.58 -29.20
CA TYR A 39 -12.22 13.91 -28.69
C TYR A 39 -11.68 12.91 -29.71
N VAL A 40 -10.38 12.64 -29.67
CA VAL A 40 -9.74 11.66 -30.58
C VAL A 40 -10.41 10.29 -30.44
N GLY A 41 -10.89 9.74 -31.56
CA GLY A 41 -11.55 8.43 -31.59
C GLY A 41 -13.05 8.42 -31.30
N PHE A 42 -13.67 9.57 -31.02
CA PHE A 42 -15.10 9.68 -30.72
C PHE A 42 -15.81 10.61 -31.70
N GLU A 43 -17.08 10.30 -32.02
CA GLU A 43 -17.93 11.15 -32.87
C GLU A 43 -19.03 11.87 -32.10
N ASP A 44 -19.33 11.39 -30.89
CA ASP A 44 -20.40 11.81 -30.00
C ASP A 44 -19.90 12.47 -28.70
N ARG A 45 -18.57 12.56 -28.51
CA ARG A 45 -17.95 13.12 -27.30
C ARG A 45 -16.97 14.22 -27.64
N GLY A 46 -16.98 15.29 -26.87
CA GLY A 46 -16.21 16.49 -27.16
C GLY A 46 -16.79 17.74 -26.54
N HIS A 47 -16.29 18.91 -26.95
CA HIS A 47 -16.79 20.20 -26.49
C HIS A 47 -17.51 20.95 -27.61
N CYS A 48 -18.71 21.46 -27.36
CA CYS A 48 -19.44 22.28 -28.32
C CYS A 48 -19.34 23.76 -27.97
N HIS A 49 -18.60 24.53 -28.78
CA HIS A 49 -18.48 25.98 -28.63
C HIS A 49 -19.78 26.75 -28.98
N SER A 50 -20.81 26.10 -29.53
CA SER A 50 -22.10 26.75 -29.78
C SER A 50 -23.04 26.73 -28.58
N CYS A 51 -23.03 25.67 -27.76
CA CYS A 51 -23.88 25.58 -26.57
C CYS A 51 -23.09 25.58 -25.26
N GLY A 52 -21.75 25.56 -25.31
CA GLY A 52 -20.86 25.56 -24.15
C GLY A 52 -20.79 24.22 -23.41
N VAL A 53 -21.47 23.18 -23.91
CA VAL A 53 -21.55 21.88 -23.23
C VAL A 53 -20.37 20.99 -23.64
N THR A 54 -19.82 20.30 -22.63
CA THR A 54 -18.83 19.22 -22.82
C THR A 54 -19.53 17.88 -22.65
N PHE A 55 -19.46 17.04 -23.69
CA PHE A 55 -20.03 15.71 -23.76
C PHE A 55 -18.93 14.70 -23.42
N GLN A 56 -18.84 14.30 -22.15
CA GLN A 56 -17.78 13.38 -21.67
C GLN A 56 -18.24 11.92 -21.62
N ALA A 57 -19.52 11.69 -21.33
CA ALA A 57 -20.16 10.38 -21.40
C ALA A 57 -21.40 10.44 -22.30
N ALA A 58 -21.88 9.29 -22.77
CA ALA A 58 -22.96 9.22 -23.75
C ALA A 58 -24.37 9.13 -23.14
N HIS A 59 -24.48 8.76 -21.86
CA HIS A 59 -25.77 8.40 -21.25
C HIS A 59 -26.23 9.39 -20.17
N MET A 60 -27.54 9.40 -19.94
CA MET A 60 -28.17 10.15 -18.84
C MET A 60 -28.08 9.34 -17.54
N CYS A 61 -27.77 10.00 -16.43
CA CYS A 61 -27.75 9.34 -15.13
C CYS A 61 -29.18 8.99 -14.66
N PRO A 62 -29.47 7.76 -14.23
CA PRO A 62 -30.80 7.37 -13.74
C PRO A 62 -31.19 8.05 -12.41
N GLU A 63 -30.21 8.48 -11.62
CA GLU A 63 -30.45 9.13 -10.32
C GLU A 63 -30.67 10.64 -10.49
N CYS A 64 -29.69 11.35 -11.05
CA CYS A 64 -29.71 12.81 -11.13
C CYS A 64 -30.24 13.36 -12.46
N HIS A 65 -30.56 12.49 -13.42
CA HIS A 65 -31.13 12.85 -14.74
C HIS A 65 -30.29 13.84 -15.56
N GLN A 66 -29.02 14.01 -15.19
CA GLN A 66 -28.08 14.87 -15.92
C GLN A 66 -27.69 14.18 -17.23
N PRO A 67 -27.90 14.82 -18.39
CA PRO A 67 -27.53 14.25 -19.68
C PRO A 67 -26.00 14.17 -19.82
N ASN A 68 -25.51 13.17 -20.55
CA ASN A 68 -24.09 12.98 -20.88
C ASN A 68 -23.14 12.86 -19.67
N SER A 69 -23.67 12.38 -18.54
CA SER A 69 -22.96 12.29 -17.27
C SER A 69 -22.75 10.86 -16.79
N PHE A 70 -23.26 9.87 -17.53
CA PHE A 70 -23.30 8.49 -17.09
C PHE A 70 -22.53 7.56 -18.04
N SER A 71 -21.56 6.83 -17.48
CA SER A 71 -20.81 5.79 -18.19
C SER A 71 -21.37 4.42 -17.81
N ARG A 72 -21.78 3.64 -18.80
CA ARG A 72 -22.38 2.31 -18.57
C ARG A 72 -21.32 1.21 -18.59
N TYR A 73 -21.64 0.05 -18.01
CA TYR A 73 -20.78 -1.13 -18.14
C TYR A 73 -21.07 -1.89 -19.44
N ILE A 74 -20.01 -2.22 -20.16
CA ILE A 74 -19.99 -2.96 -21.43
C ILE A 74 -19.60 -4.41 -21.15
N ASP A 75 -20.36 -5.37 -21.66
CA ASP A 75 -20.04 -6.80 -21.68
C ASP A 75 -19.13 -7.12 -22.88
N THR A 76 -17.84 -7.24 -22.60
CA THR A 76 -16.79 -7.55 -23.57
C THR A 76 -16.85 -8.97 -24.12
N GLU A 77 -17.62 -9.88 -23.50
CA GLU A 77 -17.83 -11.23 -24.02
C GLU A 77 -19.04 -11.31 -24.97
N ASN A 78 -19.97 -10.34 -24.88
CA ASN A 78 -21.18 -10.29 -25.68
C ASN A 78 -21.20 -9.04 -26.57
N ALA A 79 -20.42 -9.07 -27.66
CA ALA A 79 -20.46 -8.06 -28.73
C ALA A 79 -20.46 -6.58 -28.27
N ASP A 80 -19.79 -6.27 -27.15
CA ASP A 80 -19.77 -4.94 -26.54
C ASP A 80 -21.16 -4.39 -26.18
N ALA A 81 -22.11 -5.28 -25.86
CA ALA A 81 -23.44 -4.90 -25.41
C ALA A 81 -23.39 -4.31 -23.98
N TYR A 82 -24.22 -3.30 -23.71
CA TYR A 82 -24.35 -2.77 -22.36
C TYR A 82 -25.06 -3.77 -21.44
N LEU A 83 -24.62 -3.85 -20.18
CA LEU A 83 -25.15 -4.82 -19.21
C LEU A 83 -26.61 -4.53 -18.83
N ALA A 84 -26.93 -3.29 -18.46
CA ALA A 84 -28.30 -2.78 -18.28
C ALA A 84 -28.28 -1.25 -18.29
N ASP A 85 -29.45 -0.60 -18.39
CA ASP A 85 -29.56 0.87 -18.48
C ASP A 85 -29.18 1.56 -17.16
N VAL A 86 -29.40 0.89 -16.03
CA VAL A 86 -29.10 1.40 -14.69
C VAL A 86 -27.69 1.06 -14.19
N VAL A 87 -26.92 0.24 -14.93
CA VAL A 87 -25.62 -0.26 -14.45
C VAL A 87 -24.50 0.58 -15.05
N GLY A 88 -23.86 1.38 -14.20
CA GLY A 88 -22.86 2.35 -14.60
C GLY A 88 -22.43 3.27 -13.47
N LYS A 89 -21.63 4.28 -13.80
CA LYS A 89 -21.14 5.29 -12.88
C LYS A 89 -21.43 6.68 -13.41
N CYS A 90 -21.99 7.53 -12.55
CA CYS A 90 -22.18 8.94 -12.85
C CYS A 90 -20.87 9.73 -12.60
N LEU A 91 -20.61 10.71 -13.48
CA LEU A 91 -19.51 11.66 -13.36
C LEU A 91 -19.91 12.92 -12.59
N ALA A 92 -21.21 13.20 -12.48
CA ALA A 92 -21.74 14.43 -11.88
C ALA A 92 -22.27 14.24 -10.45
N CYS A 93 -22.68 13.03 -10.07
CA CYS A 93 -23.16 12.71 -8.71
C CYS A 93 -22.50 11.43 -8.18
N THR A 94 -22.90 11.01 -6.98
CA THR A 94 -22.36 9.84 -6.28
C THR A 94 -22.92 8.50 -6.78
N TYR A 95 -23.82 8.51 -7.76
CA TYR A 95 -24.45 7.30 -8.27
C TYR A 95 -23.43 6.36 -8.94
N HIS A 96 -23.31 5.14 -8.42
CA HIS A 96 -22.51 4.07 -8.98
C HIS A 96 -23.20 2.74 -8.69
N HIS A 97 -23.65 2.07 -9.75
CA HIS A 97 -24.24 0.75 -9.68
C HIS A 97 -23.36 -0.21 -10.48
N THR A 98 -22.71 -1.14 -9.79
CA THR A 98 -21.69 -2.04 -10.35
C THR A 98 -22.32 -3.29 -10.97
N PRO A 99 -21.63 -3.95 -11.93
CA PRO A 99 -22.06 -5.25 -12.43
C PRO A 99 -22.22 -6.29 -11.33
N LYS A 100 -21.39 -6.21 -10.28
CA LYS A 100 -21.47 -7.13 -9.14
C LYS A 100 -22.78 -6.96 -8.37
N GLU A 101 -23.19 -5.71 -8.10
CA GLU A 101 -24.45 -5.43 -7.41
C GLU A 101 -25.64 -5.91 -8.25
N TYR A 102 -25.67 -5.55 -9.54
CA TYR A 102 -26.72 -5.97 -10.48
C TYR A 102 -26.85 -7.49 -10.63
N LEU A 103 -25.73 -8.21 -10.72
CA LEU A 103 -25.72 -9.66 -10.86
C LEU A 103 -26.06 -10.41 -9.56
N VAL A 104 -25.95 -9.75 -8.40
CA VAL A 104 -26.27 -10.31 -7.09
C VAL A 104 -27.73 -10.06 -6.70
N THR A 105 -28.31 -8.93 -7.10
CA THR A 105 -29.70 -8.57 -6.74
C THR A 105 -30.76 -9.31 -7.55
N GLY A 106 -30.39 -10.02 -8.62
CA GLY A 106 -31.33 -10.85 -9.39
C GLY A 106 -32.41 -10.06 -10.14
N GLU A 107 -32.25 -8.75 -10.29
CA GLU A 107 -33.18 -7.91 -11.05
C GLU A 107 -32.88 -8.03 -12.55
N GLN A 108 -33.27 -9.18 -13.12
CA GLN A 108 -33.48 -9.29 -14.56
C GLN A 108 -34.69 -8.43 -14.94
N GLU A 109 -34.45 -7.26 -15.50
CA GLU A 109 -35.49 -6.55 -16.24
C GLU A 109 -35.98 -7.45 -17.38
N GLN A 110 -37.29 -7.63 -17.38
CA GLN A 110 -38.04 -8.45 -18.33
C GLN A 110 -37.89 -7.89 -19.75
N ALA A 111 -37.07 -8.53 -20.58
CA ALA A 111 -37.21 -8.46 -22.03
C ALA A 111 -37.68 -9.83 -22.55
N SER A 112 -38.74 -9.78 -23.37
CA SER A 112 -39.66 -10.86 -23.73
C SER A 112 -39.02 -12.04 -24.50
N PRO A 113 -39.65 -13.23 -24.52
CA PRO A 113 -38.98 -14.48 -24.88
C PRO A 113 -38.98 -14.73 -26.39
N VAL A 114 -37.80 -15.00 -26.96
CA VAL A 114 -37.66 -15.79 -28.18
C VAL A 114 -36.82 -17.02 -27.83
N LYS A 115 -37.45 -18.20 -27.82
CA LYS A 115 -36.83 -19.48 -27.48
C LYS A 115 -35.92 -19.95 -28.63
N PRO A 116 -34.66 -20.36 -28.37
CA PRO A 116 -34.04 -21.43 -29.13
C PRO A 116 -33.86 -22.68 -28.25
N LYS A 117 -33.97 -23.84 -28.92
CA LYS A 117 -33.99 -25.19 -28.34
C LYS A 117 -32.75 -25.52 -27.49
N PRO A 118 -32.87 -26.39 -26.47
CA PRO A 118 -31.80 -26.68 -25.53
C PRO A 118 -30.66 -27.43 -26.20
N LYS A 119 -29.43 -26.90 -26.10
CA LYS A 119 -28.21 -27.69 -26.27
C LYS A 119 -27.77 -28.23 -24.90
N PRO A 120 -27.08 -29.38 -24.85
CA PRO A 120 -26.71 -30.03 -23.59
C PRO A 120 -25.90 -29.06 -22.72
N ILE A 121 -26.32 -28.87 -21.48
CA ILE A 121 -25.65 -28.07 -20.47
C ILE A 121 -24.28 -28.71 -20.20
N PRO A 122 -23.14 -28.06 -20.49
CA PRO A 122 -21.88 -28.48 -19.90
C PRO A 122 -22.01 -28.27 -18.40
N ALA A 123 -21.61 -29.27 -17.60
CA ALA A 123 -21.59 -29.18 -16.14
C ALA A 123 -21.00 -27.83 -15.68
N PRO A 124 -21.54 -27.21 -14.62
CA PRO A 124 -21.09 -25.89 -14.18
C PRO A 124 -19.58 -25.93 -13.98
N ALA A 125 -18.87 -25.19 -14.84
CA ALA A 125 -17.45 -24.98 -14.65
C ALA A 125 -17.29 -24.40 -13.25
N ARG A 126 -16.57 -25.11 -12.39
CA ARG A 126 -16.21 -24.61 -11.06
C ARG A 126 -15.67 -23.20 -11.26
N ASN A 127 -16.31 -22.21 -10.62
CA ASN A 127 -15.77 -20.86 -10.53
C ASN A 127 -14.46 -20.96 -9.74
N ILE A 128 -13.36 -21.27 -10.43
CA ILE A 128 -12.02 -21.17 -9.89
C ILE A 128 -11.75 -19.67 -9.88
N THR A 129 -11.95 -19.02 -8.73
CA THR A 129 -11.44 -17.68 -8.50
C THR A 129 -9.96 -17.68 -8.92
N PRO A 130 -9.51 -16.76 -9.80
CA PRO A 130 -8.12 -16.74 -10.23
C PRO A 130 -7.21 -16.69 -9.00
N ALA A 131 -6.23 -17.59 -8.94
CA ALA A 131 -5.29 -17.62 -7.83
C ALA A 131 -4.59 -16.26 -7.74
N ALA A 132 -4.55 -15.69 -6.53
CA ALA A 132 -3.91 -14.41 -6.28
C ALA A 132 -2.43 -14.48 -6.70
N SER A 133 -1.95 -13.43 -7.36
CA SER A 133 -0.57 -13.36 -7.83
C SER A 133 0.40 -13.00 -6.71
N TYR A 134 1.66 -13.36 -6.92
CA TYR A 134 2.75 -13.06 -6.01
C TYR A 134 3.88 -12.35 -6.75
N VAL A 135 4.58 -11.47 -6.03
CA VAL A 135 5.80 -10.84 -6.52
C VAL A 135 6.88 -11.91 -6.65
N PRO A 136 7.62 -11.96 -7.79
CA PRO A 136 8.72 -12.89 -7.95
C PRO A 136 9.77 -12.77 -6.84
N THR A 137 10.18 -13.89 -6.25
CA THR A 137 11.12 -13.91 -5.12
C THR A 137 12.45 -13.25 -5.46
N ASP A 138 12.93 -13.33 -6.70
CA ASP A 138 14.19 -12.71 -7.11
C ASP A 138 14.11 -11.18 -7.14
N VAL A 139 12.94 -10.63 -7.49
CA VAL A 139 12.68 -9.19 -7.42
C VAL A 139 12.71 -8.72 -5.96
N PHE A 140 12.08 -9.50 -5.07
CA PHE A 140 12.09 -9.23 -3.64
C PHE A 140 13.52 -9.30 -3.06
N LYS A 141 14.22 -10.42 -3.24
CA LYS A 141 15.60 -10.58 -2.75
C LYS A 141 16.54 -9.53 -3.35
N GLY A 142 16.38 -9.22 -4.63
CA GLY A 142 17.18 -8.22 -5.34
C GLY A 142 16.95 -6.79 -4.84
N SER A 143 15.86 -6.51 -4.14
CA SER A 143 15.61 -5.19 -3.53
C SER A 143 16.16 -5.07 -2.10
N LEU A 144 16.45 -6.18 -1.41
CA LEU A 144 16.95 -6.19 -0.02
C LEU A 144 18.46 -5.88 0.07
N GLN A 145 18.90 -4.82 -0.60
CA GLN A 145 20.29 -4.40 -0.66
C GLN A 145 20.40 -2.91 -1.01
N ALA A 146 21.62 -2.41 -1.16
CA ALA A 146 21.92 -1.04 -1.58
C ALA A 146 21.29 0.04 -0.68
N TYR A 147 21.17 -0.22 0.62
CA TYR A 147 20.53 0.66 1.59
C TYR A 147 21.19 2.03 1.74
N GLN A 148 22.48 2.15 1.38
CA GLN A 148 23.18 3.44 1.35
C GLN A 148 22.57 4.44 0.36
N ALA A 149 21.90 3.94 -0.68
CA ALA A 149 21.22 4.78 -1.66
C ALA A 149 19.75 5.05 -1.30
N ASN A 150 19.17 4.36 -0.31
CA ASN A 150 17.75 4.44 0.01
C ASN A 150 17.50 5.55 1.02
N HIS A 151 16.77 6.59 0.60
CA HIS A 151 16.54 7.79 1.42
C HIS A 151 15.75 7.47 2.69
N PHE A 152 14.83 6.52 2.64
CA PHE A 152 14.04 6.16 3.81
C PHE A 152 14.90 5.45 4.87
N THR A 153 15.81 4.56 4.46
CA THR A 153 16.73 3.92 5.41
C THR A 153 17.77 4.91 5.93
N GLY A 154 18.22 5.85 5.11
CA GLY A 154 19.07 6.96 5.58
C GLY A 154 18.37 7.83 6.63
N PHE A 155 17.09 8.15 6.42
CA PHE A 155 16.27 8.84 7.41
C PHE A 155 16.15 8.05 8.73
N LEU A 156 15.88 6.73 8.65
CA LEU A 156 15.83 5.88 9.85
C LEU A 156 17.18 5.84 10.58
N GLN A 157 18.30 5.78 9.86
CA GLN A 157 19.64 5.82 10.44
C GLN A 157 19.91 7.13 11.18
N HIS A 158 19.47 8.26 10.63
CA HIS A 158 19.57 9.55 11.31
C HIS A 158 18.74 9.59 12.59
N LEU A 159 17.53 9.01 12.56
CA LEU A 159 16.60 9.02 13.68
C LEU A 159 17.05 8.07 14.82
N PHE A 160 17.50 6.87 14.46
CA PHE A 160 17.65 5.74 15.39
C PHE A 160 19.06 5.15 15.48
N GLY A 161 19.98 5.58 14.61
CA GLY A 161 21.29 4.95 14.46
C GLY A 161 21.26 3.69 13.59
N PRO A 162 22.44 3.16 13.25
CA PRO A 162 22.61 2.06 12.29
C PRO A 162 22.00 0.75 12.78
N ASP A 163 22.16 0.41 14.05
CA ASP A 163 21.78 -0.89 14.62
C ASP A 163 20.26 -1.09 14.65
N LEU A 164 19.55 -0.15 15.26
CA LEU A 164 18.09 -0.20 15.30
C LEU A 164 17.49 -0.11 13.88
N THR A 165 18.10 0.66 12.98
CA THR A 165 17.67 0.69 11.58
C THR A 165 17.84 -0.66 10.89
N ALA A 166 18.96 -1.36 11.10
CA ALA A 166 19.17 -2.69 10.53
C ALA A 166 18.12 -3.69 11.05
N LEU A 167 17.76 -3.61 12.34
CA LEU A 167 16.69 -4.42 12.92
C LEU A 167 15.33 -4.13 12.28
N LEU A 168 14.99 -2.85 12.07
CA LEU A 168 13.74 -2.45 11.42
C LEU A 168 13.68 -2.90 9.95
N ILE A 169 14.78 -2.76 9.21
CA ILE A 169 14.91 -3.26 7.83
C ILE A 169 14.66 -4.76 7.78
N ALA A 170 15.30 -5.54 8.66
CA ALA A 170 15.14 -6.98 8.71
C ALA A 170 13.72 -7.39 9.14
N ARG A 171 13.13 -6.68 10.11
CA ARG A 171 11.80 -6.98 10.65
C ARG A 171 10.70 -6.82 9.61
N TYR A 172 10.74 -5.76 8.82
CA TYR A 172 9.69 -5.45 7.82
C TYR A 172 10.09 -5.74 6.38
N PHE A 173 11.29 -6.27 6.15
CA PHE A 173 11.84 -6.50 4.82
C PHE A 173 11.79 -5.23 3.95
N ILE A 174 12.33 -4.12 4.47
CA ILE A 174 12.38 -2.86 3.73
C ILE A 174 13.26 -3.07 2.49
N GLY A 175 12.71 -2.77 1.30
CA GLY A 175 13.41 -2.90 0.03
C GLY A 175 13.88 -1.58 -0.54
N THR A 176 14.82 -1.64 -1.48
CA THR A 176 15.33 -0.51 -2.25
C THR A 176 14.88 -0.63 -3.71
N SER A 177 14.40 0.47 -4.29
CA SER A 177 13.92 0.52 -5.67
C SER A 177 14.80 1.41 -6.54
N LYS A 178 15.00 0.98 -7.79
CA LYS A 178 15.64 1.78 -8.84
C LYS A 178 14.64 2.61 -9.66
N HIS A 179 13.33 2.52 -9.35
CA HIS A 179 12.29 3.24 -10.09
C HIS A 179 12.49 4.77 -10.01
N TRP A 180 12.84 5.26 -8.83
CA TRP A 180 13.37 6.61 -8.62
C TRP A 180 14.64 6.53 -7.77
N PRO A 181 15.64 7.41 -7.98
CA PRO A 181 16.81 7.49 -7.13
C PRO A 181 16.40 7.65 -5.66
N GLY A 182 16.81 6.70 -4.82
CA GLY A 182 16.53 6.67 -3.40
C GLY A 182 15.14 6.21 -2.96
N ALA A 183 14.35 5.65 -3.87
CA ALA A 183 13.05 5.09 -3.52
C ALA A 183 13.16 3.82 -2.65
N THR A 184 12.21 3.70 -1.73
CA THR A 184 12.02 2.52 -0.88
C THR A 184 10.86 1.66 -1.38
N VAL A 185 10.84 0.40 -0.99
CA VAL A 185 9.73 -0.54 -1.23
C VAL A 185 9.21 -1.08 0.10
N PHE A 186 7.92 -0.88 0.35
CA PHE A 186 7.21 -1.52 1.47
C PHE A 186 6.45 -2.74 0.94
N TYR A 187 6.88 -3.94 1.34
CA TYR A 187 6.25 -5.17 0.88
C TYR A 187 5.03 -5.54 1.72
N GLN A 188 3.97 -5.94 1.02
CA GLN A 188 2.80 -6.58 1.59
C GLN A 188 3.04 -8.09 1.54
N ILE A 189 3.43 -8.67 2.67
CA ILE A 189 3.71 -10.10 2.84
C ILE A 189 2.62 -10.66 3.74
N ASP A 190 1.88 -11.65 3.25
CA ASP A 190 0.79 -12.24 4.01
C ASP A 190 1.30 -13.14 5.16
N SER A 191 0.36 -13.58 6.01
CA SER A 191 0.64 -14.47 7.14
C SER A 191 1.26 -15.83 6.77
N GLU A 192 1.18 -16.26 5.51
CA GLU A 192 1.80 -17.49 5.00
C GLU A 192 3.16 -17.22 4.30
N GLY A 193 3.66 -15.97 4.35
CA GLY A 193 4.93 -15.57 3.76
C GLY A 193 4.85 -15.26 2.26
N GLY A 194 3.64 -15.22 1.70
CA GLY A 194 3.40 -14.89 0.31
C GLY A 194 3.53 -13.39 0.05
N ILE A 195 4.40 -13.00 -0.89
CA ILE A 195 4.65 -11.59 -1.23
C ILE A 195 3.57 -11.10 -2.20
N ARG A 196 2.55 -10.44 -1.67
CA ARG A 196 1.34 -10.03 -2.42
C ARG A 196 1.53 -8.80 -3.29
N SER A 197 2.30 -7.83 -2.81
CA SER A 197 2.60 -6.60 -3.54
C SER A 197 3.78 -5.88 -2.90
N GLY A 198 4.22 -4.79 -3.54
CA GLY A 198 5.17 -3.85 -2.98
C GLY A 198 4.75 -2.43 -3.33
N LYS A 199 4.81 -1.52 -2.37
CA LYS A 199 4.52 -0.10 -2.57
C LYS A 199 5.83 0.65 -2.67
N ILE A 200 6.11 1.21 -3.84
CA ILE A 200 7.32 1.99 -4.11
C ILE A 200 7.03 3.44 -3.74
N MET A 201 7.87 4.03 -2.89
CA MET A 201 7.69 5.39 -2.39
C MET A 201 9.02 6.13 -2.33
N LEU A 202 8.99 7.44 -2.61
CA LEU A 202 10.15 8.32 -2.45
C LEU A 202 9.97 9.27 -1.26
N TYR A 203 11.01 9.37 -0.44
CA TYR A 203 11.09 10.22 0.73
C TYR A 203 12.30 11.17 0.63
N HIS A 204 12.20 12.30 1.31
CA HIS A 204 13.37 13.13 1.63
C HIS A 204 14.20 12.45 2.71
N ALA A 205 15.51 12.34 2.51
CA ALA A 205 16.42 11.66 3.44
C ALA A 205 16.51 12.40 4.79
N ASP A 206 16.48 13.74 4.78
CA ASP A 206 16.68 14.54 6.00
C ASP A 206 15.42 14.62 6.86
N THR A 207 14.25 14.75 6.22
CA THR A 207 12.98 15.04 6.92
C THR A 207 12.05 13.84 7.05
N GLY A 208 12.29 12.76 6.28
CA GLY A 208 11.37 11.63 6.22
C GLY A 208 10.00 11.96 5.61
N LYS A 209 9.82 13.15 5.04
CA LYS A 209 8.58 13.56 4.37
C LYS A 209 8.52 12.98 2.96
N ARG A 210 7.31 12.66 2.50
CA ARG A 210 7.08 12.16 1.14
C ARG A 210 7.42 13.23 0.12
N VAL A 211 8.17 12.86 -0.91
CA VAL A 211 8.43 13.77 -2.04
C VAL A 211 7.14 13.92 -2.85
N LYS A 212 6.76 15.15 -3.18
CA LYS A 212 5.62 15.47 -4.04
C LYS A 212 6.10 15.98 -5.39
N ASP A 213 5.40 15.60 -6.45
CA ASP A 213 5.59 16.14 -7.78
C ASP A 213 5.25 17.65 -7.75
N PRO A 214 6.19 18.54 -8.13
CA PRO A 214 5.97 19.98 -8.05
C PRO A 214 4.91 20.50 -9.03
N VAL A 215 4.62 19.75 -10.09
CA VAL A 215 3.63 20.12 -11.13
C VAL A 215 2.26 19.54 -10.81
N LYS A 216 2.20 18.29 -10.35
CA LYS A 216 0.94 17.56 -10.11
C LYS A 216 0.48 17.60 -8.65
N GLY A 217 1.34 18.01 -7.71
CA GLY A 217 1.09 17.95 -6.27
C GLY A 217 0.98 16.54 -5.68
N ALA A 218 0.99 15.50 -6.52
CA ALA A 218 0.85 14.09 -6.13
C ALA A 218 2.18 13.53 -5.60
N GLY A 219 2.12 12.63 -4.61
CA GLY A 219 3.31 11.97 -4.10
C GLY A 219 3.96 11.03 -5.12
N PHE A 220 5.29 10.90 -5.09
CA PHE A 220 6.01 9.86 -5.82
C PHE A 220 5.73 8.48 -5.20
N VAL A 221 4.61 7.89 -5.62
CA VAL A 221 4.10 6.59 -5.15
C VAL A 221 3.66 5.76 -6.35
N THR A 222 4.08 4.51 -6.39
CA THR A 222 3.59 3.54 -7.39
C THR A 222 3.59 2.13 -6.82
N TRP A 223 2.89 1.21 -7.47
CA TRP A 223 2.90 -0.20 -7.11
C TRP A 223 3.96 -0.96 -7.89
N LEU A 224 4.64 -1.88 -7.21
CA LEU A 224 5.74 -2.66 -7.77
C LEU A 224 5.29 -3.50 -8.98
N HIS A 225 4.13 -4.14 -8.93
CA HIS A 225 3.61 -4.91 -10.06
C HIS A 225 3.31 -4.03 -11.28
N SER A 226 2.86 -2.79 -11.06
CA SER A 226 2.65 -1.79 -12.13
C SER A 226 3.98 -1.29 -12.70
N ALA A 227 4.96 -0.99 -11.84
CA ALA A 227 6.29 -0.54 -12.26
C ALA A 227 7.05 -1.59 -13.06
N LEU A 228 6.87 -2.88 -12.71
CA LEU A 228 7.44 -4.01 -13.42
C LEU A 228 6.60 -4.46 -14.63
N LYS A 229 5.42 -3.85 -14.85
CA LYS A 229 4.49 -4.19 -15.93
C LYS A 229 4.15 -5.69 -15.95
N LEU A 230 3.93 -6.28 -14.76
CA LEU A 230 3.57 -7.69 -14.64
C LEU A 230 2.22 -7.92 -15.31
N LYS A 231 2.19 -8.81 -16.30
CA LYS A 231 0.96 -9.15 -17.04
C LYS A 231 0.05 -9.99 -16.17
N ASP A 232 -1.26 -9.74 -16.29
CA ASP A 232 -2.32 -10.54 -15.65
C ASP A 232 -2.16 -10.68 -14.12
N TYR A 233 -1.58 -9.66 -13.47
CA TYR A 233 -1.32 -9.68 -12.04
C TYR A 233 -2.62 -9.55 -11.23
N GLN A 234 -3.06 -10.65 -10.63
CA GLN A 234 -4.24 -10.71 -9.76
C GLN A 234 -3.90 -10.14 -8.38
N LEU A 235 -4.08 -8.83 -8.22
CA LEU A 235 -3.80 -8.12 -6.98
C LEU A 235 -4.70 -8.60 -5.83
N SER A 236 -4.09 -9.04 -4.74
CA SER A 236 -4.75 -9.37 -3.48
C SER A 236 -3.94 -8.76 -2.35
N GLN A 237 -4.36 -7.59 -1.85
CA GLN A 237 -3.57 -6.85 -0.87
C GLN A 237 -3.83 -7.33 0.54
N CYS A 238 -2.75 -7.46 1.30
CA CYS A 238 -2.76 -7.77 2.73
C CYS A 238 -2.32 -6.53 3.54
N PHE A 239 -2.24 -6.63 4.86
CA PHE A 239 -1.62 -5.56 5.65
C PHE A 239 -0.10 -5.53 5.43
N PHE A 240 0.50 -4.35 5.49
CA PHE A 240 1.95 -4.26 5.71
C PHE A 240 2.26 -4.75 7.12
N GLY A 241 3.27 -5.59 7.28
CA GLY A 241 3.62 -6.22 8.56
C GLY A 241 2.82 -7.47 8.92
N GLU A 242 1.89 -7.93 8.07
CA GLU A 242 1.01 -9.07 8.37
C GLU A 242 1.77 -10.37 8.67
N HIS A 243 2.92 -10.57 8.01
CA HIS A 243 3.83 -11.70 8.26
C HIS A 243 4.28 -11.83 9.72
N LEU A 244 4.24 -10.75 10.51
CA LEU A 244 4.61 -10.75 11.93
C LEU A 244 3.53 -11.38 12.83
N LEU A 245 2.27 -11.46 12.36
CA LEU A 245 1.15 -11.95 13.17
C LEU A 245 1.32 -13.40 13.61
N LYS A 246 1.91 -14.23 12.75
CA LYS A 246 2.12 -15.67 12.99
C LYS A 246 3.30 -15.91 13.94
N THR A 247 4.34 -15.08 13.86
CA THR A 247 5.52 -15.18 14.72
C THR A 247 5.30 -14.58 16.10
N GLU A 248 4.37 -13.64 16.24
CA GLU A 248 4.09 -12.92 17.49
C GLU A 248 2.59 -12.99 17.84
N PRO A 249 2.04 -14.20 18.11
CA PRO A 249 0.60 -14.42 18.23
C PRO A 249 0.00 -13.80 19.51
N ARG A 250 0.79 -13.61 20.56
CA ARG A 250 0.34 -13.10 21.87
C ARG A 250 0.39 -11.59 21.99
N LYS A 251 1.10 -10.90 21.10
CA LYS A 251 1.22 -9.45 21.17
C LYS A 251 -0.06 -8.78 20.67
N PRO A 252 -0.50 -7.67 21.30
CA PRO A 252 -1.56 -6.85 20.75
C PRO A 252 -1.13 -6.27 19.40
N VAL A 253 -2.11 -5.91 18.57
CA VAL A 253 -1.87 -5.40 17.22
C VAL A 253 -2.17 -3.91 17.18
N GLY A 254 -1.19 -3.10 16.77
CA GLY A 254 -1.37 -1.69 16.48
C GLY A 254 -1.55 -1.48 14.98
N ILE A 255 -2.61 -0.81 14.54
CA ILE A 255 -2.85 -0.53 13.12
C ILE A 255 -2.81 0.98 12.87
N VAL A 256 -2.01 1.38 11.89
CA VAL A 256 -1.87 2.77 11.42
C VAL A 256 -2.14 2.87 9.91
N GLU A 257 -2.25 4.09 9.39
CA GLU A 257 -2.48 4.28 7.95
C GLU A 257 -1.26 3.94 7.09
N SER A 258 -0.08 4.38 7.54
CA SER A 258 1.13 4.41 6.71
C SER A 258 2.21 3.44 7.17
N GLU A 259 2.93 2.88 6.20
CA GLU A 259 4.01 1.93 6.44
C GLU A 259 5.17 2.57 7.22
N LYS A 260 5.51 3.84 6.90
CA LYS A 260 6.47 4.66 7.69
C LYS A 260 6.08 4.66 9.16
N THR A 261 4.81 4.92 9.45
CA THR A 261 4.29 5.05 10.81
C THR A 261 4.40 3.74 11.57
N ALA A 262 4.06 2.61 10.94
CA ALA A 262 4.17 1.29 11.56
C ALA A 262 5.63 0.95 11.93
N ILE A 263 6.58 1.28 11.05
CA ILE A 263 8.00 1.04 11.28
C ILE A 263 8.50 1.88 12.47
N ILE A 264 8.24 3.19 12.45
CA ILE A 264 8.67 4.10 13.52
C ILE A 264 8.01 3.73 14.85
N ALA A 265 6.71 3.46 14.86
CA ALA A 265 5.98 3.05 16.06
C ALA A 265 6.53 1.75 16.65
N SER A 266 6.96 0.81 15.81
CA SER A 266 7.54 -0.45 16.30
C SER A 266 8.90 -0.32 16.96
N ALA A 267 9.62 0.79 16.73
CA ALA A 267 10.81 1.10 17.51
C ALA A 267 10.41 1.50 18.93
N TYR A 268 9.48 2.46 19.06
CA TYR A 268 9.07 3.04 20.35
C TYR A 268 8.19 2.13 21.21
N LEU A 269 7.34 1.33 20.56
CA LEU A 269 6.32 0.49 21.19
C LEU A 269 6.48 -0.96 20.71
N PRO A 270 7.59 -1.64 21.08
CA PRO A 270 7.93 -2.98 20.60
C PRO A 270 7.02 -4.10 21.16
N GLU A 271 6.17 -3.79 22.13
CA GLU A 271 5.15 -4.66 22.70
C GLU A 271 3.99 -4.92 21.72
N PHE A 272 3.81 -4.08 20.71
CA PHE A 272 2.82 -4.27 19.66
C PHE A 272 3.40 -4.95 18.41
N VAL A 273 2.55 -5.69 17.70
CA VAL A 273 2.75 -5.98 16.28
C VAL A 273 2.15 -4.82 15.49
N TRP A 274 2.98 -4.04 14.81
CA TRP A 274 2.53 -2.90 14.04
C TRP A 274 2.21 -3.28 12.60
N LEU A 275 0.99 -2.95 12.18
CA LEU A 275 0.51 -3.13 10.82
C LEU A 275 0.17 -1.78 10.19
N ALA A 276 0.23 -1.70 8.87
CA ALA A 276 -0.32 -0.56 8.13
C ALA A 276 -1.34 -0.98 7.06
N THR A 277 -2.41 -0.19 6.95
CA THR A 277 -3.47 -0.39 5.93
C THR A 277 -2.96 -0.08 4.52
N GLY A 278 -1.99 0.83 4.42
CA GLY A 278 -1.43 1.36 3.18
C GLY A 278 -2.18 2.60 2.65
N GLY A 279 -3.10 3.15 3.43
CA GLY A 279 -3.85 4.39 3.17
C GLY A 279 -5.20 4.42 3.90
N LYS A 280 -5.72 5.64 4.15
CA LYS A 280 -6.97 5.91 4.87
C LYS A 280 -8.14 4.95 4.57
N GLY A 281 -8.48 4.77 3.30
CA GLY A 281 -9.61 3.93 2.85
C GLY A 281 -9.31 2.44 2.65
N MET A 282 -8.19 1.93 3.19
CA MET A 282 -7.72 0.56 2.96
C MET A 282 -7.98 -0.41 4.12
N LEU A 283 -8.61 0.06 5.20
CA LEU A 283 -9.12 -0.79 6.26
C LEU A 283 -10.46 -1.42 5.82
N LYS A 284 -10.42 -2.68 5.37
CA LYS A 284 -11.56 -3.40 4.80
C LYS A 284 -11.78 -4.71 5.51
N GLU A 285 -13.03 -5.15 5.63
CA GLU A 285 -13.44 -6.39 6.29
C GLU A 285 -12.59 -7.60 5.86
N GLN A 286 -12.41 -7.78 4.55
CA GLN A 286 -11.64 -8.90 3.99
C GLN A 286 -10.20 -8.97 4.52
N LYS A 287 -9.55 -7.82 4.73
CA LYS A 287 -8.21 -7.78 5.31
C LYS A 287 -8.23 -8.10 6.81
N CYS A 288 -9.29 -7.69 7.51
CA CYS A 288 -9.40 -7.86 8.96
C CYS A 288 -9.63 -9.30 9.40
N HIS A 289 -10.01 -10.23 8.51
CA HIS A 289 -10.19 -11.64 8.89
C HIS A 289 -8.93 -12.28 9.48
N VAL A 290 -7.73 -11.86 9.06
CA VAL A 290 -6.46 -12.33 9.63
C VAL A 290 -6.26 -11.92 11.10
N LEU A 291 -7.04 -10.95 11.58
CA LEU A 291 -6.98 -10.41 12.94
C LEU A 291 -7.96 -11.11 13.90
N LYS A 292 -8.70 -12.13 13.45
CA LYS A 292 -9.69 -12.82 14.28
C LYS A 292 -9.03 -13.35 15.56
N GLY A 293 -9.59 -12.99 16.71
CA GLY A 293 -9.10 -13.39 18.03
C GLY A 293 -7.88 -12.61 18.51
N ARG A 294 -7.55 -11.48 17.87
CA ARG A 294 -6.50 -10.55 18.30
C ARG A 294 -7.11 -9.34 19.00
N GLU A 295 -6.41 -8.82 20.00
CA GLU A 295 -6.67 -7.49 20.53
C GLU A 295 -6.05 -6.46 19.59
N VAL A 296 -6.89 -5.63 18.98
CA VAL A 296 -6.45 -4.66 17.97
C VAL A 296 -6.72 -3.24 18.44
N VAL A 297 -5.68 -2.42 18.45
CA VAL A 297 -5.77 -0.98 18.68
C VAL A 297 -5.52 -0.24 17.38
N LEU A 298 -6.49 0.57 16.98
CA LEU A 298 -6.41 1.45 15.81
C LEU A 298 -5.83 2.80 16.23
N TYR A 299 -4.82 3.27 15.50
CA TYR A 299 -4.19 4.57 15.67
C TYR A 299 -4.43 5.41 14.40
N PRO A 300 -5.63 5.97 14.23
CA PRO A 300 -5.97 6.76 13.06
C PRO A 300 -5.18 8.08 13.05
N ASP A 301 -4.89 8.60 11.86
CA ASP A 301 -4.41 9.97 11.71
C ASP A 301 -5.48 10.95 12.23
N LEU A 302 -5.09 12.18 12.61
CA LEU A 302 -6.02 13.13 13.23
C LEU A 302 -7.30 13.40 12.42
N ASN A 303 -7.20 13.30 11.08
CA ASN A 303 -8.32 13.54 10.17
C ASN A 303 -9.09 12.26 9.77
N ALA A 304 -8.79 11.11 10.38
CA ALA A 304 -9.42 9.83 10.09
C ALA A 304 -10.10 9.20 11.32
N HIS A 305 -10.03 9.85 12.49
CA HIS A 305 -10.53 9.30 13.74
C HIS A 305 -12.00 8.88 13.68
N GLU A 306 -12.89 9.77 13.24
CA GLU A 306 -14.34 9.48 13.14
C GLU A 306 -14.64 8.32 12.16
N GLU A 307 -13.98 8.32 11.00
CA GLU A 307 -14.15 7.26 9.99
C GLU A 307 -13.71 5.90 10.55
N TRP A 308 -12.56 5.85 11.23
CA TRP A 308 -12.03 4.63 11.79
C TRP A 308 -12.82 4.14 13.00
N SER A 309 -13.41 5.04 13.80
CA SER A 309 -14.37 4.67 14.86
C SER A 309 -15.64 4.04 14.32
N ARG A 310 -16.16 4.55 13.20
CA ARG A 310 -17.28 3.92 12.50
C ARG A 310 -16.89 2.54 11.97
N LEU A 311 -15.76 2.42 11.27
CA LEU A 311 -15.27 1.14 10.75
C LEU A 311 -15.00 0.11 11.85
N ALA A 312 -14.45 0.53 12.99
CA ALA A 312 -14.24 -0.35 14.15
C ALA A 312 -15.56 -0.93 14.66
N SER A 313 -16.62 -0.12 14.70
CA SER A 313 -17.96 -0.55 15.09
C SER A 313 -18.56 -1.54 14.08
N GLU A 314 -18.43 -1.25 12.78
CA GLU A 314 -18.91 -2.11 11.69
C GLU A 314 -18.18 -3.46 11.64
N LEU A 315 -16.89 -3.48 11.97
CA LEU A 315 -16.02 -4.67 11.93
C LEU A 315 -15.94 -5.42 13.26
N SER A 316 -16.76 -5.04 14.26
CA SER A 316 -16.80 -5.67 15.58
C SER A 316 -17.14 -7.16 15.55
N SER A 317 -17.83 -7.62 14.50
CA SER A 317 -18.11 -9.04 14.25
C SER A 317 -16.88 -9.86 13.85
N VAL A 318 -15.84 -9.20 13.32
CA VAL A 318 -14.60 -9.85 12.86
C VAL A 318 -13.59 -9.99 14.00
N THR A 319 -13.34 -8.91 14.73
CA THR A 319 -12.47 -8.91 15.92
C THR A 319 -12.74 -7.70 16.82
N SER A 320 -12.15 -7.69 18.01
CA SER A 320 -12.22 -6.58 18.94
C SER A 320 -11.28 -5.46 18.49
N PHE A 321 -11.86 -4.30 18.15
CA PHE A 321 -11.14 -3.08 17.83
C PHE A 321 -11.33 -2.04 18.94
N THR A 322 -10.23 -1.40 19.35
CA THR A 322 -10.24 -0.19 20.18
C THR A 322 -9.62 0.94 19.38
N VAL A 323 -10.25 2.11 19.34
CA VAL A 323 -9.67 3.28 18.69
C VAL A 323 -8.90 4.10 19.72
N SER A 324 -7.65 4.43 19.40
CA SER A 324 -6.79 5.21 20.28
C SER A 324 -7.17 6.69 20.24
N GLU A 325 -7.57 7.22 21.39
CA GLU A 325 -7.78 8.66 21.61
C GLU A 325 -6.47 9.43 21.81
N LEU A 326 -5.30 8.77 21.74
CA LEU A 326 -4.02 9.36 22.10
C LEU A 326 -3.72 10.63 21.28
N LEU A 327 -3.84 10.55 19.95
CA LEU A 327 -3.60 11.69 19.08
C LEU A 327 -4.72 12.72 19.23
N ASN A 328 -5.96 12.26 19.24
CA ASN A 328 -7.14 13.12 19.32
C ASN A 328 -7.21 13.92 20.63
N SER A 329 -6.73 13.38 21.75
CA SER A 329 -6.73 14.10 23.04
C SER A 329 -5.57 15.09 23.19
N LYS A 330 -4.43 14.84 22.54
CA LYS A 330 -3.23 15.68 22.66
C LYS A 330 -3.15 16.78 21.60
N ALA A 331 -3.81 16.61 20.46
CA ALA A 331 -3.61 17.48 19.32
C ALA A 331 -4.17 18.90 19.49
N GLY A 332 -3.30 19.88 19.27
CA GLY A 332 -3.68 21.29 19.11
C GLY A 332 -4.30 21.59 17.74
N GLU A 333 -4.90 22.77 17.60
CA GLU A 333 -5.62 23.15 16.37
C GLU A 333 -4.73 23.12 15.11
N ALA A 334 -3.50 23.62 15.21
CA ALA A 334 -2.55 23.62 14.09
C ALA A 334 -2.16 22.20 13.66
N GLU A 335 -2.05 21.27 14.61
CA GLU A 335 -1.70 19.86 14.36
C GLU A 335 -2.85 19.11 13.68
N ARG A 336 -4.10 19.43 14.07
CA ARG A 336 -5.31 18.92 13.41
C ARG A 336 -5.40 19.39 11.97
N ILE A 337 -5.20 20.68 11.73
CA ILE A 337 -5.15 21.24 10.38
C ILE A 337 -4.05 20.59 9.54
N ALA A 338 -2.87 20.36 10.14
CA ALA A 338 -1.77 19.66 9.48
C ALA A 338 -2.04 18.16 9.27
N GLY A 339 -2.98 17.57 10.01
CA GLY A 339 -3.33 16.16 9.93
C GLY A 339 -2.19 15.24 10.37
N LEU A 340 -1.54 15.54 11.50
CA LEU A 340 -0.41 14.76 11.99
C LEU A 340 -0.77 13.29 12.24
N ASP A 341 0.21 12.42 11.99
CA ASP A 341 0.16 10.99 12.25
C ASP A 341 0.93 10.62 13.54
N LEU A 342 0.81 9.36 14.00
CA LEU A 342 1.52 8.89 15.20
C LEU A 342 3.06 9.06 15.08
N ALA A 343 3.61 8.92 13.88
CA ALA A 343 5.05 9.03 13.68
C ALA A 343 5.54 10.46 13.88
N ASP A 344 4.74 11.46 13.50
CA ASP A 344 5.12 12.86 13.70
C ASP A 344 5.35 13.17 15.18
N TYR A 345 4.47 12.65 16.06
CA TYR A 345 4.65 12.75 17.51
C TYR A 345 5.87 11.97 18.01
N LEU A 346 6.07 10.73 17.53
CA LEU A 346 7.23 9.91 17.94
C LEU A 346 8.57 10.51 17.48
N ILE A 347 8.62 11.12 16.30
CA ILE A 347 9.80 11.83 15.79
C ILE A 347 10.07 13.08 16.64
N ALA A 348 9.02 13.82 17.05
CA ALA A 348 9.17 14.95 17.95
C ALA A 348 9.75 14.53 19.30
N LEU A 349 9.28 13.43 19.89
CA LEU A 349 9.86 12.86 21.11
C LEU A 349 11.36 12.53 20.95
N ASN A 350 11.77 12.01 19.78
CA ASN A 350 13.19 11.78 19.50
C ASN A 350 14.01 13.08 19.58
N ALA A 351 13.47 14.16 19.01
CA ALA A 351 14.13 15.47 19.01
C ALA A 351 14.20 16.07 20.43
N GLU A 352 13.26 15.72 21.31
CA GLU A 352 13.28 16.06 22.74
C GLU A 352 14.22 15.15 23.57
N GLY A 353 14.90 14.19 22.93
CA GLY A 353 15.85 13.28 23.57
C GLY A 353 15.23 11.99 24.10
N ILE A 354 13.92 11.78 23.91
CA ILE A 354 13.23 10.54 24.25
C ILE A 354 13.43 9.55 23.10
N LYS A 355 14.41 8.66 23.28
CA LYS A 355 14.72 7.58 22.33
C LYS A 355 13.86 6.35 22.61
N PRO A 356 13.63 5.47 21.61
CA PRO A 356 12.96 4.20 21.82
C PRO A 356 13.62 3.41 22.96
N GLU A 357 12.82 2.84 23.86
CA GLU A 357 13.31 1.91 24.87
C GLU A 357 13.75 0.61 24.17
N THR A 358 15.00 0.57 23.73
CA THR A 358 15.64 -0.73 23.48
C THR A 358 15.63 -1.48 24.80
N LYS A 359 15.13 -2.72 24.81
CA LYS A 359 15.28 -3.66 25.96
C LYS A 359 16.73 -3.81 26.46
N ALA A 360 17.70 -3.17 25.80
CA ALA A 360 19.01 -2.82 26.30
C ALA A 360 19.00 -2.00 27.61
N GLN A 361 17.93 -1.33 28.03
CA GLN A 361 17.93 -0.57 29.30
C GLN A 361 17.87 -1.46 30.58
N GLN A 362 17.94 -2.78 30.44
CA GLN A 362 18.25 -3.70 31.56
C GLN A 362 19.66 -4.35 31.46
N GLN A 363 20.48 -3.97 30.49
CA GLN A 363 21.89 -4.34 30.43
C GLN A 363 22.70 -3.11 30.02
N GLU A 364 23.44 -2.55 30.98
CA GLU A 364 24.42 -1.48 30.79
C GLU A 364 24.97 -1.44 29.36
N GLU A 365 24.83 -0.30 28.69
CA GLU A 365 25.35 -0.01 27.35
C GLU A 365 26.87 -0.21 27.34
N GLU A 366 27.31 -1.45 27.19
CA GLU A 366 28.68 -1.74 26.85
C GLU A 366 28.86 -1.36 25.37
N PRO A 367 29.91 -0.57 25.04
CA PRO A 367 30.16 -0.05 23.69
C PRO A 367 30.04 -1.11 22.58
N GLU A 368 29.72 -0.68 21.37
CA GLU A 368 29.72 -1.55 20.20
C GLU A 368 31.17 -1.91 19.82
N PHE A 369 31.52 -3.21 19.83
CA PHE A 369 32.89 -3.68 19.66
C PHE A 369 33.10 -4.57 18.43
N TYR A 370 32.12 -4.72 17.55
CA TYR A 370 32.25 -5.63 16.40
C TYR A 370 33.38 -5.25 15.41
N HIS A 371 33.88 -4.01 15.49
CA HIS A 371 34.99 -3.53 14.66
C HIS A 371 36.39 -3.85 15.23
N CYS A 372 36.52 -4.11 16.54
CA CYS A 372 37.79 -4.48 17.14
C CYS A 372 38.05 -5.99 17.04
N THR A 373 39.29 -6.40 17.27
CA THR A 373 39.67 -7.80 17.43
C THR A 373 39.30 -8.32 18.83
N PHE A 374 39.20 -9.64 18.98
CA PHE A 374 38.93 -10.27 20.27
C PHE A 374 40.01 -9.96 21.31
N GLU A 375 41.27 -9.79 20.88
CA GLU A 375 42.38 -9.40 21.75
C GLU A 375 42.26 -7.95 22.23
N GLU A 376 41.94 -7.02 21.32
CA GLU A 376 41.67 -5.62 21.68
C GLU A 376 40.47 -5.51 22.63
N LEU A 377 39.41 -6.28 22.38
CA LEU A 377 38.26 -6.31 23.29
C LEU A 377 38.62 -6.89 24.66
N THR A 378 39.44 -7.94 24.69
CA THR A 378 39.94 -8.57 25.91
C THR A 378 40.79 -7.59 26.72
N ALA A 379 41.60 -6.75 26.07
CA ALA A 379 42.38 -5.71 26.72
C ALA A 379 41.50 -4.62 27.36
N ILE A 380 40.31 -4.35 26.80
CA ILE A 380 39.38 -3.32 27.29
C ILE A 380 38.49 -3.86 28.42
N LEU A 381 37.90 -5.04 28.25
CA LEU A 381 36.84 -5.55 29.13
C LEU A 381 37.26 -6.74 30.00
N GLY A 382 38.42 -7.32 29.76
CA GLY A 382 38.81 -8.62 30.29
C GLY A 382 38.17 -9.79 29.54
N HIS A 383 38.85 -10.93 29.55
CA HIS A 383 38.54 -12.08 28.70
C HIS A 383 37.10 -12.60 28.86
N GLU A 384 36.62 -12.74 30.10
CA GLU A 384 35.30 -13.32 30.37
C GLU A 384 34.15 -12.43 29.82
N ARG A 385 34.29 -11.11 29.91
CA ARG A 385 33.30 -10.16 29.36
C ARG A 385 33.41 -10.09 27.84
N ALA A 386 34.62 -10.05 27.30
CA ALA A 386 34.87 -10.10 25.86
C ALA A 386 34.25 -11.36 25.22
N ALA A 387 34.42 -12.53 25.85
CA ALA A 387 33.85 -13.80 25.39
C ALA A 387 32.32 -13.75 25.37
N ARG A 388 31.66 -13.32 26.45
CA ARG A 388 30.19 -13.16 26.49
C ARG A 388 29.67 -12.24 25.38
N LYS A 389 30.38 -11.14 25.11
CA LYS A 389 30.02 -10.18 24.06
C LYS A 389 30.17 -10.80 22.66
N ALA A 390 31.27 -11.52 22.42
CA ALA A 390 31.49 -12.22 21.16
C ALA A 390 30.48 -13.35 20.94
N GLU A 391 30.12 -14.11 21.98
CA GLU A 391 29.07 -15.14 21.92
C GLU A 391 27.69 -14.54 21.60
N HIS A 392 27.35 -13.39 22.18
CA HIS A 392 26.12 -12.69 21.87
C HIS A 392 26.06 -12.27 20.39
N TYR A 393 27.13 -11.71 19.85
CA TYR A 393 27.22 -11.37 18.43
C TYR A 393 27.24 -12.59 17.52
N GLN A 394 27.78 -13.73 17.98
CA GLN A 394 27.71 -14.99 17.27
C GLN A 394 26.25 -15.47 17.16
N GLN A 395 25.48 -15.43 18.26
CA GLN A 395 24.06 -15.79 18.25
C GLN A 395 23.24 -14.89 17.32
N LEU A 396 23.53 -13.59 17.28
CA LEU A 396 22.90 -12.66 16.34
C LEU A 396 23.29 -12.99 14.89
N SER A 397 24.57 -13.24 14.61
CA SER A 397 25.06 -13.70 13.31
C SER A 397 24.33 -14.97 12.87
N ASP A 398 24.22 -15.98 13.72
CA ASP A 398 23.55 -17.25 13.41
C ASP A 398 22.04 -17.06 13.16
N ARG A 399 21.38 -16.22 13.97
CA ARG A 399 19.97 -15.88 13.79
C ARG A 399 19.70 -15.22 12.43
N PHE A 400 20.64 -14.44 11.91
CA PHE A 400 20.56 -13.77 10.63
C PHE A 400 21.42 -14.43 9.54
N GLN A 401 21.73 -15.72 9.64
CA GLN A 401 22.54 -16.47 8.67
C GLN A 401 22.00 -16.42 7.23
N ALA A 402 20.68 -16.27 7.06
CA ALA A 402 20.05 -16.12 5.74
C ALA A 402 20.36 -14.78 5.06
N CYS A 403 20.78 -13.76 5.82
CA CYS A 403 21.16 -12.44 5.34
C CYS A 403 22.67 -12.38 5.11
N LYS A 404 23.13 -12.70 3.89
CA LYS A 404 24.57 -12.78 3.56
C LYS A 404 25.36 -11.48 3.77
N THR A 405 24.66 -10.34 3.87
CA THR A 405 25.26 -9.00 4.03
C THR A 405 25.14 -8.46 5.47
N TYR A 406 24.75 -9.30 6.43
CA TYR A 406 24.64 -8.88 7.82
C TYR A 406 26.04 -8.54 8.38
N VAL A 407 26.16 -7.35 8.98
CA VAL A 407 27.45 -6.74 9.37
C VAL A 407 28.29 -7.62 10.32
N LEU A 408 27.62 -8.42 11.17
CA LEU A 408 28.32 -9.31 12.11
C LEU A 408 28.99 -10.50 11.41
N HIS A 409 28.51 -10.94 10.24
CA HIS A 409 29.11 -12.07 9.51
C HIS A 409 30.58 -11.84 9.16
N THR A 410 30.95 -10.59 8.88
CA THR A 410 32.31 -10.19 8.53
C THR A 410 32.94 -9.29 9.60
N SER A 411 32.45 -9.33 10.84
CA SER A 411 33.01 -8.54 11.93
C SER A 411 34.40 -9.05 12.33
N ASN A 412 35.33 -8.12 12.61
CA ASN A 412 36.68 -8.45 13.06
C ASN A 412 36.64 -9.23 14.37
N LEU A 413 35.71 -8.86 15.25
CA LEU A 413 35.53 -9.49 16.55
C LEU A 413 35.16 -10.96 16.44
N LEU A 414 34.13 -11.31 15.65
CA LEU A 414 33.74 -12.72 15.48
C LEU A 414 34.79 -13.52 14.72
N THR A 415 35.45 -12.91 13.75
CA THR A 415 36.52 -13.57 12.99
C THR A 415 37.66 -13.99 13.92
N THR A 416 38.15 -13.07 14.76
CA THR A 416 39.27 -13.32 15.67
C THR A 416 38.86 -14.14 16.89
N TYR A 417 37.63 -14.01 17.38
CA TYR A 417 37.09 -14.88 18.44
C TYR A 417 36.95 -16.34 17.99
N ARG A 418 36.44 -16.60 16.78
CA ARG A 418 36.39 -17.97 16.22
C ARG A 418 37.79 -18.57 16.06
N GLN A 419 38.78 -17.74 15.71
CA GLN A 419 40.18 -18.18 15.64
C GLN A 419 40.73 -18.52 17.03
N SER A 420 40.42 -17.73 18.07
CA SER A 420 40.88 -18.01 19.43
C SER A 420 40.24 -19.24 20.07
N LEU A 421 39.10 -19.73 19.57
CA LEU A 421 38.48 -20.98 20.02
C LEU A 421 39.11 -22.24 19.37
N ASN A 422 39.79 -22.07 18.24
CA ASN A 422 40.40 -23.16 17.47
C ASN A 422 41.91 -23.32 17.72
N ASN A 423 42.51 -22.38 18.44
CA ASN A 423 43.88 -22.43 18.97
C ASN A 423 43.84 -22.85 20.43
#